data_AF-A0A127F8D1-F1
#
_entry.id   AF-A0A127F8D1-F1
#
_cell.length_a   1.000
_cell.length_b   1.000
_cell.length_c   1.000
_cell.angle_alpha   90.00
_cell.angle_beta   90.00
_cell.angle_gamma   90.00
#
_symmetry.space_group_name_H-M   'P 1'
#
loop_
_entity.id
_entity.type
_entity.pdbx_description
1 polymer ?
#
loop_
_entity_poly.entity_id
_entity_poly.type
_entity_poly.pdbx_seq_one_letter_code
_entity_poly.pdbx_strand_id
1 'polypeptide(L)'
;MRTLDQFPAAEVVNPDNWIGVKQFAAMQRMKPQTVYNLRDTGGNLPPIHRRAGSTRIMFFVPQVREWMNDPKSFITTTPPSPPPPADSHATDARSVRL
;
A
#
# COMPACT_ATOMS: atom_id res chain seq x y z
N MET A 1 -28.36 12.64 -28.24
CA MET A 1 -27.40 11.54 -28.01
C MET A 1 -26.05 12.18 -27.67
N ARG A 2 -25.66 12.18 -26.40
CA ARG A 2 -24.33 12.60 -25.95
C ARG A 2 -23.78 11.46 -25.11
N THR A 3 -22.83 10.74 -25.67
CA THR A 3 -22.01 9.75 -24.97
C THR A 3 -21.19 10.53 -23.95
N LEU A 4 -21.66 10.57 -22.71
CA LEU A 4 -20.91 11.16 -21.62
C LEU A 4 -19.78 10.19 -21.31
N ASP A 5 -18.60 10.63 -21.71
CA ASP A 5 -17.28 10.09 -21.43
C ASP A 5 -17.29 9.18 -20.19
N GLN A 6 -17.23 7.88 -20.48
CA GLN A 6 -17.07 6.82 -19.49
C GLN A 6 -15.60 6.87 -19.05
N PHE A 7 -15.23 7.95 -18.36
CA PHE A 7 -14.02 7.96 -17.56
C PHE A 7 -14.14 6.77 -16.60
N PRO A 8 -13.24 5.78 -16.61
CA PRO A 8 -13.24 4.77 -15.57
C PRO A 8 -13.15 5.56 -14.27
N ALA A 9 -14.12 5.35 -13.39
CA ALA A 9 -14.14 5.94 -12.06
C ALA A 9 -12.70 5.89 -11.55
N ALA A 10 -12.06 7.06 -11.45
CA ALA A 10 -10.75 7.16 -10.85
C ALA A 10 -10.98 6.57 -9.47
N GLU A 11 -10.61 5.30 -9.30
CA GLU A 11 -10.74 4.56 -8.06
C GLU A 11 -10.06 5.48 -7.06
N VAL A 12 -10.87 6.14 -6.23
CA VAL A 12 -10.37 7.14 -5.29
C VAL A 12 -9.42 6.34 -4.43
N VAL A 13 -8.12 6.46 -4.71
CA VAL A 13 -7.08 5.75 -3.99
C VAL A 13 -7.08 6.39 -2.63
N ASN A 14 -7.96 5.91 -1.74
CA ASN A 14 -8.02 6.36 -0.37
C ASN A 14 -6.64 6.02 0.22
N PRO A 15 -5.86 7.01 0.64
CA PRO A 15 -4.53 6.77 1.17
C PRO A 15 -4.57 5.87 2.41
N ASP A 16 -5.71 5.82 3.10
CA ASP A 16 -6.04 4.90 4.20
C ASP A 16 -6.08 3.41 3.81
N ASN A 17 -6.20 3.10 2.51
CA ASN A 17 -6.17 1.72 2.03
C ASN A 17 -4.75 1.16 1.96
N TRP A 18 -3.72 1.93 2.32
CA TRP A 18 -2.35 1.47 2.38
C TRP A 18 -1.87 1.37 3.82
N ILE A 19 -1.47 0.16 4.21
CA ILE A 19 -0.99 -0.11 5.56
C ILE A 19 0.45 -0.60 5.56
N GLY A 20 1.19 -0.24 6.59
CA GLY A 20 2.55 -0.75 6.81
C GLY A 20 2.57 -2.09 7.53
N VAL A 21 3.76 -2.70 7.62
CA VAL A 21 3.99 -3.97 8.34
C VAL A 21 3.44 -3.97 9.77
N LYS A 22 3.60 -2.87 10.53
CA LYS A 22 3.11 -2.78 11.91
C LYS A 22 1.59 -2.90 11.99
N GLN A 23 0.87 -2.20 11.12
CA GLN A 23 -0.59 -2.24 11.05
C GLN A 23 -1.08 -3.59 10.56
N PHE A 24 -0.46 -4.13 9.50
CA PHE A 24 -0.80 -5.48 9.00
C PHE A 24 -0.61 -6.54 10.08
N ALA A 25 0.52 -6.51 10.78
CA ALA A 25 0.81 -7.42 11.87
C ALA A 25 -0.23 -7.30 13.01
N ALA A 26 -0.65 -6.09 13.35
CA ALA A 26 -1.72 -5.87 14.34
C ALA A 26 -3.07 -6.46 13.89
N MET A 27 -3.45 -6.29 12.62
CA MET A 27 -4.67 -6.89 12.08
C MET A 27 -4.65 -8.42 12.12
N GLN A 28 -3.49 -9.02 11.81
CA GLN A 28 -3.27 -10.47 11.87
C GLN A 28 -2.99 -10.99 13.29
N ARG A 29 -3.02 -10.12 14.31
CA ARG A 29 -2.62 -10.44 15.70
C ARG A 29 -1.27 -11.15 15.80
N MET A 30 -0.32 -10.77 14.94
CA MET A 30 1.03 -11.32 14.89
C MET A 30 2.09 -10.26 15.15
N LYS A 31 3.34 -10.68 15.40
CA LYS A 31 4.44 -9.74 15.58
C LYS A 31 4.91 -9.20 14.22
N PRO A 32 5.30 -7.93 14.10
CA PRO A 32 5.89 -7.38 12.87
C PRO A 32 7.08 -8.20 12.36
N GLN A 33 7.88 -8.76 13.28
CA GLN A 33 9.00 -9.63 12.94
C GLN A 33 8.57 -10.91 12.22
N THR A 34 7.42 -11.48 12.57
CA THR A 34 6.86 -12.65 11.89
C THR A 34 6.54 -12.33 10.42
N VAL A 35 6.06 -11.12 10.12
CA VAL A 35 5.80 -10.69 8.74
C VAL A 35 7.09 -10.59 7.92
N TYR A 36 8.17 -10.06 8.51
CA TYR A 36 9.47 -10.04 7.84
C TYR A 36 10.04 -11.44 7.61
N ASN A 37 9.89 -12.34 8.58
CA ASN A 37 10.31 -13.73 8.44
C ASN A 37 9.53 -14.45 7.35
N LEU A 38 8.19 -14.31 7.32
CA LEU A 38 7.34 -14.88 6.27
C LEU A 38 7.71 -14.34 4.89
N ARG A 39 8.06 -13.06 4.79
CA ARG A 39 8.56 -12.49 3.53
C ARG A 39 9.86 -13.18 3.09
N ASP A 40 10.79 -13.38 4.01
CA ASP A 40 12.12 -13.93 3.72
C ASP A 40 12.06 -15.41 3.33
N THR A 41 11.19 -16.17 4.00
CA THR A 41 11.00 -17.61 3.73
C THR A 41 10.04 -17.92 2.59
N GLY A 42 9.48 -16.90 1.91
CA GLY A 42 8.44 -17.10 0.90
C GLY A 42 7.14 -17.67 1.46
N GLY A 43 6.87 -17.40 2.74
CA GLY A 43 5.63 -17.77 3.43
C GLY A 43 4.41 -17.04 2.86
N ASN A 44 3.23 -17.51 3.27
CA ASN A 44 1.96 -16.98 2.78
C ASN A 44 1.74 -15.54 3.29
N LEU A 45 1.93 -14.57 2.39
CA LEU A 45 1.66 -13.16 2.63
C LEU A 45 0.86 -12.59 1.47
N PRO A 46 0.02 -11.58 1.73
CA PRO A 46 -0.63 -10.83 0.66
C PRO A 46 0.41 -10.09 -0.19
N PRO A 47 0.04 -9.65 -1.40
CA PRO A 47 0.93 -8.92 -2.29
C PRO A 47 1.66 -7.78 -1.59
N ILE A 48 2.99 -7.85 -1.60
CA ILE A 48 3.86 -6.84 -1.00
C ILE A 48 4.14 -5.76 -2.03
N HIS A 49 3.83 -4.53 -1.65
CA HIS A 49 4.14 -3.36 -2.46
C HIS A 49 5.28 -2.58 -1.85
N ARG A 50 6.17 -2.12 -2.72
CA ARG A 50 7.28 -1.24 -2.36
C ARG A 50 7.25 -0.06 -3.31
N ARG A 51 7.49 1.14 -2.80
CA ARG A 51 7.83 2.24 -3.69
C ARG A 51 9.23 2.05 -4.24
N ALA A 52 9.41 2.37 -5.52
CA ALA A 52 10.72 2.49 -6.13
C ALA A 52 11.59 3.43 -5.27
N GLY A 53 12.78 2.97 -4.87
CA GLY A 53 13.68 3.71 -3.98
C GLY A 53 13.35 3.66 -2.49
N SER A 54 12.33 2.92 -2.05
CA SER A 54 12.01 2.74 -0.63
C SER A 54 12.16 1.30 -0.17
N THR A 55 12.74 1.09 1.01
CA THR A 55 12.76 -0.21 1.70
C THR A 55 11.45 -0.49 2.45
N ARG A 56 10.51 0.46 2.45
CA ARG A 56 9.24 0.35 3.17
C ARG A 56 8.31 -0.63 2.46
N ILE A 57 7.90 -1.64 3.21
CA ILE A 57 6.88 -2.62 2.81
C ILE A 57 5.51 -2.04 3.12
N MET A 58 4.64 -2.03 2.12
CA MET A 58 3.26 -1.61 2.22
C MET A 58 2.34 -2.70 1.68
N PHE A 59 1.14 -2.76 2.23
CA PHE A 59 0.09 -3.67 1.80
C PHE A 59 -1.15 -2.87 1.45
N PHE A 60 -1.83 -3.28 0.39
CA PHE A 60 -3.10 -2.69 -0.02
C PHE A 60 -4.24 -3.43 0.69
N VAL A 61 -4.98 -2.73 1.53
CA VAL A 61 -6.02 -3.29 2.42
C VAL A 61 -7.07 -4.10 1.66
N PRO A 62 -7.61 -3.66 0.50
CA PRO A 62 -8.52 -4.48 -0.29
C PRO A 62 -7.92 -5.86 -0.65
N GLN A 63 -6.70 -5.88 -1.18
CA GLN A 63 -6.00 -7.13 -1.51
C GLN A 63 -5.72 -7.99 -0.28
N VAL A 64 -5.38 -7.36 0.86
CA VAL A 64 -5.21 -8.08 2.12
C VAL A 64 -6.51 -8.75 2.57
N ARG A 65 -7.66 -8.07 2.43
CA ARG A 65 -8.97 -8.64 2.75
C ARG A 65 -9.33 -9.78 1.81
N GLU A 66 -9.14 -9.59 0.52
CA GLU A 66 -9.40 -10.65 -0.45
C GLU A 66 -8.47 -11.86 -0.23
N TRP A 67 -7.18 -11.64 0.08
CA TRP A 67 -6.24 -12.70 0.45
C TRP A 67 -6.66 -13.45 1.73
N MET A 68 -7.24 -12.76 2.72
CA MET A 68 -7.78 -13.44 3.90
C MET A 68 -9.01 -14.31 3.58
N ASN A 69 -9.82 -13.91 2.58
CA ASN A 69 -10.99 -14.68 2.17
C ASN A 69 -10.62 -15.86 1.27
N ASP A 70 -9.69 -15.65 0.33
CA ASP A 70 -9.18 -16.71 -0.54
C ASP A 70 -7.67 -16.52 -0.84
N PRO A 71 -6.78 -17.08 -0.01
CA PRO A 71 -5.34 -16.91 -0.17
C PRO A 71 -4.77 -17.66 -1.37
N LYS A 72 -5.54 -18.56 -2.00
CA LYS A 72 -5.09 -19.47 -3.06
C LYS A 72 -5.35 -18.94 -4.47
N SER A 73 -6.30 -18.01 -4.62
CA SER A 73 -6.69 -17.39 -5.90
C SER A 73 -5.99 -16.06 -6.19
N PHE A 74 -5.00 -15.66 -5.38
CA PHE A 74 -4.27 -14.40 -5.58
C PHE A 74 -3.23 -14.51 -6.69
N ILE A 75 -3.71 -14.53 -7.93
CA ILE A 75 -2.90 -14.37 -9.14
C ILE A 75 -2.92 -12.88 -9.49
N THR A 76 -1.89 -12.18 -9.03
CA THR A 76 -1.43 -10.82 -9.39
C THR A 76 -2.45 -9.91 -10.11
N THR A 77 -3.34 -9.27 -9.36
CA THR A 77 -3.87 -7.96 -9.77
C THR A 77 -2.88 -6.89 -9.30
N THR A 78 -2.38 -6.06 -10.22
CA THR A 78 -1.54 -4.90 -9.87
C THR A 78 -2.41 -3.85 -9.17
N PRO A 79 -2.21 -3.55 -7.89
CA PRO A 79 -2.94 -2.47 -7.23
C PRO A 79 -2.46 -1.10 -7.73
N PRO A 80 -3.20 -0.03 -7.38
CA PRO A 80 -2.76 1.33 -7.64
C PRO A 80 -1.37 1.61 -7.05
N SER A 81 -0.68 2.63 -7.57
CA SER A 81 0.58 3.05 -6.93
C SER A 81 0.31 3.56 -5.51
N PRO A 82 1.10 3.17 -4.50
CA PRO A 82 0.94 3.69 -3.16
C PRO A 82 1.10 5.22 -3.16
N PRO A 83 0.28 5.95 -2.38
CA PRO A 83 0.35 7.42 -2.32
C PRO A 83 1.75 7.86 -1.90
N PRO A 84 2.23 9.05 -2.33
CA PRO A 84 3.47 9.65 -1.82
C PRO A 84 3.43 9.76 -0.28
N PRO A 85 4.59 9.87 0.40
CA PRO A 85 4.56 10.08 1.84
C PRO A 85 3.78 11.39 2.05
N ALA A 86 2.96 11.48 3.08
CA ALA A 86 2.53 12.81 3.49
C ALA A 86 3.80 13.57 3.85
N ASP A 87 4.23 14.51 2.99
CA ASP A 87 5.24 15.51 3.31
C ASP A 87 4.65 16.41 4.40
N SER A 88 4.66 15.91 5.64
CA SER A 88 4.63 16.78 6.80
C SER A 88 5.98 17.49 6.84
N HIS A 89 5.95 18.76 6.42
CA HIS A 89 7.03 19.76 6.42
C HIS A 89 8.04 19.71 5.26
N ALA A 90 7.67 20.35 4.15
CA ALA A 90 8.57 21.29 3.50
C ALA A 90 8.29 22.71 4.04
N THR A 91 8.74 22.97 5.27
CA THR A 91 9.07 24.34 5.68
C THR A 91 10.42 24.64 5.06
N ASP A 92 10.45 25.04 3.78
CA ASP A 92 11.66 25.69 3.25
C ASP A 92 11.66 27.15 3.73
N ALA A 93 12.19 27.31 4.93
CA ALA A 93 12.70 28.57 5.39
C ALA A 93 13.94 28.91 4.55
N ARG A 94 13.75 29.52 3.37
CA ARG A 94 14.79 30.34 2.75
C ARG A 94 14.58 31.80 3.11
N SER A 95 15.04 32.13 4.32
CA SER A 95 15.58 33.46 4.59
C SER A 95 16.80 33.70 3.69
N VAL A 96 17.07 34.99 3.50
CA VAL A 96 18.27 35.68 2.95
C VAL A 96 18.40 35.89 1.43
N ARG A 97 18.12 37.16 1.09
CA ARG A 97 18.92 38.13 0.30
C ARG A 97 18.62 38.26 -1.20
N LEU A 98 17.92 39.35 -1.56
CA LEU A 98 18.44 40.48 -2.34
C LEU A 98 17.49 41.67 -2.27
#